data_AF-X1DQR0-F1
#
_entry.id   AF-X1DQR0-F1
#
_cell.length_a   1.000
_cell.length_b   1.000
_cell.length_c   1.000
_cell.angle_alpha   90.00
_cell.angle_beta   90.00
_cell.angle_gamma   90.00
#
_symmetry.space_group_name_H-M   'P 1'
#
loop_
_entity.id
_entity.type
_entity.pdbx_description
1 polymer ?
#
loop_
_entity_poly.entity_id
_entity_poly.type
_entity_poly.pdbx_seq_one_letter_code
_entity_poly.pdbx_strand_id
1 'polypeptide(L)' 'YVIIDVGIKIKHIQQNLRYVRVIRVMPNTPALIGFGITAICRSKSARKRDYNLAKKIFGAVGDVIEVNENLMDVI' A
#
# COMPACT_ATOMS: atom_id res chain seq x y z
N TYR A 1 -1.10 12.28 -1.76
CA TYR A 1 -1.58 10.92 -1.43
C TYR A 1 -0.60 10.39 -0.42
N VAL A 2 -1.06 9.59 0.53
CA VAL A 2 -0.22 9.06 1.61
C VAL A 2 0.03 7.59 1.32
N ILE A 3 1.28 7.15 1.38
CA ILE A 3 1.68 5.75 1.38
C ILE A 3 1.85 5.37 2.84
N ILE A 4 1.08 4.39 3.31
CA ILE A 4 1.03 4.03 4.73
C ILE A 4 1.34 2.55 4.86
N ASP A 5 2.33 2.27 5.71
CA ASP A 5 2.72 0.93 6.12
C ASP A 5 1.79 0.41 7.24
N VAL A 6 2.02 -0.83 7.67
CA VAL A 6 1.10 -1.73 8.39
C VAL A 6 0.19 -1.14 9.48
N GLY A 7 -0.96 -1.81 9.66
CA GLY A 7 -1.75 -1.74 10.91
C GLY A 7 -2.84 -0.68 10.98
N ILE A 8 -2.92 0.26 10.03
CA ILE A 8 -3.96 1.30 10.04
C ILE A 8 -4.86 1.20 8.79
N LYS A 9 -6.15 0.95 9.02
CA LYS A 9 -7.16 0.88 7.95
C LYS A 9 -7.35 2.23 7.25
N ILE A 10 -7.58 2.21 5.94
CA ILE A 10 -7.84 3.39 5.10
C ILE A 10 -8.95 4.25 5.70
N LYS A 11 -10.02 3.62 6.19
CA LYS A 11 -11.14 4.32 6.84
C LYS A 11 -10.67 5.18 8.01
N HIS A 12 -9.80 4.65 8.87
CA HIS A 12 -9.29 5.36 10.03
C HIS A 12 -8.42 6.57 9.60
N ILE A 13 -7.57 6.37 8.59
CA ILE A 13 -6.74 7.44 8.03
C ILE A 13 -7.60 8.57 7.45
N GLN A 14 -8.63 8.24 6.66
CA GLN A 14 -9.50 9.23 6.03
C GLN A 14 -10.43 9.95 7.02
N GLN A 15 -10.73 9.34 8.16
CA GLN A 15 -11.48 9.99 9.25
C GLN A 15 -10.64 11.07 9.95
N ASN A 16 -9.36 10.80 10.19
CA ASN A 16 -8.46 11.71 10.90
C ASN A 16 -7.79 12.75 9.98
N LEU A 17 -7.60 12.40 8.70
CA LEU A 17 -7.02 13.28 7.69
C LEU A 17 -8.07 13.57 6.62
N ARG A 18 -8.64 14.79 6.65
CA ARG A 18 -9.69 15.20 5.70
C ARG A 18 -9.23 15.02 4.25
N TYR A 19 -10.02 14.30 3.45
CA TYR A 19 -9.90 14.16 2.00
C TYR A 19 -8.55 13.68 1.46
N VAL A 20 -7.94 12.69 2.12
CA VAL A 20 -6.70 12.08 1.62
C VAL A 20 -6.94 10.90 0.68
N ARG A 21 -6.06 10.80 -0.32
CA ARG A 21 -5.88 9.63 -1.20
C ARG A 21 -4.87 8.70 -0.54
N VAL A 22 -5.18 7.42 -0.37
CA VAL A 22 -4.35 6.48 0.40
C VAL A 22 -4.00 5.27 -0.47
N ILE A 23 -2.72 4.89 -0.44
CA ILE A 23 -2.26 3.56 -0.83
C ILE A 23 -1.71 2.91 0.44
N ARG A 24 -2.31 1.81 0.92
CA ARG A 24 -1.70 0.99 1.95
C ARG A 24 -0.73 0.02 1.29
N VAL A 25 0.39 -0.20 1.94
CA VAL A 25 1.44 -1.10 1.49
C VAL A 25 1.85 -1.97 2.67
N MET A 26 2.21 -3.21 2.39
CA MET A 26 2.71 -4.16 3.37
C MET A 26 3.87 -4.92 2.73
N PRO A 27 5.11 -4.41 2.87
CA PRO A 27 6.30 -5.12 2.45
C PRO A 27 6.63 -6.23 3.46
N ASN A 28 7.56 -7.11 3.09
CA ASN A 28 8.15 -8.08 4.00
C ASN A 28 9.67 -7.86 4.10
N THR A 29 10.30 -8.46 5.12
CA THR A 29 11.73 -8.30 5.42
C THR A 29 12.67 -8.59 4.23
N PRO A 30 12.41 -9.58 3.36
CA PRO A 30 13.21 -9.82 2.15
C PRO A 30 13.32 -8.63 1.17
N ALA A 31 12.45 -7.61 1.28
CA ALA A 31 12.57 -6.37 0.51
C ALA A 31 13.93 -5.67 0.71
N LEU A 32 14.57 -5.84 1.88
CA LEU A 32 15.89 -5.28 2.16
C LEU A 32 17.00 -5.80 1.25
N ILE A 33 16.80 -6.97 0.66
CA ILE A 33 17.75 -7.61 -0.27
C ILE A 33 17.18 -7.77 -1.68
N GLY A 34 16.08 -7.08 -2.00
CA GLY A 34 15.49 -7.05 -3.35
C GLY A 34 14.62 -8.26 -3.71
N PHE A 35 14.32 -9.15 -2.76
CA PHE A 35 13.47 -10.33 -2.95
C PHE A 35 12.14 -10.19 -2.20
N GLY A 36 11.70 -8.96 -2.00
CA GLY A 36 10.46 -8.66 -1.28
C GLY A 36 9.21 -9.09 -2.03
N ILE A 37 8.13 -9.26 -1.29
CA ILE A 37 6.77 -9.24 -1.83
C ILE A 37 6.03 -8.15 -1.07
N THR A 38 5.50 -7.18 -1.79
CA THR A 38 4.72 -6.09 -1.22
C THR A 38 3.26 -6.21 -1.63
N ALA A 39 2.38 -6.41 -0.66
CA ALA A 39 0.96 -6.30 -0.88
C ALA A 39 0.52 -4.83 -0.86
N ILE A 40 -0.33 -4.43 -1.80
CA ILE A 40 -0.85 -3.06 -1.88
C ILE A 40 -2.37 -3.05 -2.00
N CYS A 41 -3.01 -2.07 -1.35
CA CYS A 41 -4.43 -1.77 -1.54
C CYS A 41 -4.65 -0.25 -1.58
N ARG A 42 -5.73 0.22 -2.20
CA ARG A 42 -5.96 1.65 -2.47
C ARG A 42 -7.32 2.13 -2.01
N SER A 43 -7.39 3.38 -1.55
CA SER A 43 -8.67 4.03 -1.26
C SER A 43 -9.47 4.23 -2.56
N LYS A 44 -10.80 4.32 -2.46
CA LYS A 44 -11.67 4.63 -3.63
C LYS A 44 -11.31 5.96 -4.31
N SER A 45 -10.78 6.90 -3.54
CA SER A 45 -10.33 8.22 -4.02
C SER A 45 -8.93 8.20 -4.68
N ALA A 46 -8.19 7.09 -4.57
CA ALA A 46 -6.85 6.97 -5.14
C ALA A 46 -6.91 6.92 -6.67
N ARG A 47 -6.02 7.65 -7.32
CA ARG A 47 -5.95 7.73 -8.79
C ARG A 47 -5.03 6.64 -9.31
N LYS A 48 -5.18 6.27 -10.59
CA LYS A 48 -4.28 5.34 -11.30
C LYS A 48 -2.80 5.73 -11.16
N ARG A 49 -2.49 7.03 -11.20
CA ARG A 49 -1.11 7.53 -10.99
C ARG A 49 -0.54 7.23 -9.60
N ASP A 50 -1.38 7.23 -8.56
CA ASP A 50 -0.95 6.97 -7.18
C ASP A 50 -0.59 5.48 -7.03
N TYR A 51 -1.43 4.62 -7.60
CA TYR A 51 -1.20 3.18 -7.66
C TYR A 51 0.05 2.82 -8.48
N ASN A 52 0.21 3.39 -9.67
CA ASN A 52 1.37 3.14 -10.52
C ASN A 52 2.66 3.58 -9.84
N LEU A 53 2.64 4.70 -9.10
CA LEU A 53 3.79 5.14 -8.34
C LEU A 53 4.13 4.14 -7.22
N ALA A 54 3.16 3.69 -6.44
CA ALA A 54 3.40 2.69 -5.40
C ALA A 54 3.99 1.41 -6.00
N LYS A 55 3.43 0.89 -7.11
CA LYS A 55 4.01 -0.25 -7.82
C LYS A 55 5.44 0.00 -8.27
N LYS A 56 5.77 1.19 -8.76
CA LYS A 56 7.13 1.54 -9.18
C LYS A 56 8.11 1.57 -8.00
N ILE A 57 7.70 2.12 -6.85
CA ILE A 57 8.52 2.23 -5.65
C ILE A 57 8.81 0.84 -5.08
N PHE A 58 7.77 0.06 -4.79
CA PHE A 58 7.93 -1.25 -4.16
C PHE A 58 8.40 -2.33 -5.14
N GLY A 59 8.13 -2.14 -6.44
CA GLY A 59 8.67 -2.97 -7.51
C GLY A 59 10.20 -2.92 -7.63
N ALA A 60 10.84 -1.88 -7.07
CA ALA A 60 12.30 -1.77 -7.06
C ALA A 60 12.96 -2.73 -6.06
N VAL A 61 12.19 -3.27 -5.10
CA VAL A 61 12.68 -4.13 -4.02
C VAL A 61 12.02 -5.51 -4.00
N GLY A 62 11.27 -5.86 -5.06
CA GLY A 62 10.63 -7.15 -5.23
C GLY A 62 9.27 -7.08 -5.93
N ASP A 63 8.46 -8.13 -5.80
CA ASP A 63 7.17 -8.23 -6.47
C ASP A 63 6.08 -7.42 -5.75
N VAL A 64 5.10 -6.92 -6.51
CA VAL A 64 3.98 -6.14 -5.98
C VAL A 64 2.65 -6.76 -6.38
N ILE A 65 1.87 -7.16 -5.37
CA ILE A 65 0.56 -7.78 -5.53
C ILE A 65 -0.54 -6.84 -5.05
N GLU A 66 -1.63 -6.71 -5.82
CA GLU A 66 -2.82 -5.98 -5.38
C GLU A 66 -3.75 -6.94 -4.63
N VAL A 67 -4.17 -6.53 -3.44
CA VAL A 67 -5.05 -7.32 -2.57
C VAL A 67 -6.20 -6.48 -2.06
N ASN A 68 -7.26 -7.14 -1.62
CA ASN A 68 -8.32 -6.48 -0.88
C ASN A 68 -7.81 -6.07 0.51
N GLU A 69 -8.30 -4.94 1.04
CA GLU A 69 -7.85 -4.40 2.31
C GLU A 69 -8.05 -5.38 3.49
N ASN A 70 -9.08 -6.22 3.43
CA ASN A 70 -9.35 -7.24 4.45
C ASN A 70 -8.31 -8.37 4.49
N LEU A 71 -7.55 -8.55 3.41
CA LEU A 71 -6.45 -9.52 3.37
C LEU A 71 -5.16 -8.91 3.93
N MET A 72 -5.02 -7.59 3.99
CA MET A 72 -3.79 -6.92 4.46
C MET A 72 -3.43 -7.24 5.91
N ASP A 73 -4.36 -7.74 6.73
CA ASP A 73 -4.06 -8.12 8.12
C ASP A 73 -3.67 -9.62 8.24
N VAL A 74 -3.68 -10.37 7.12
CA VAL A 74 -3.45 -11.82 7.04
C VAL A 74 -2.12 -12.19 6.38
N ILE A 75 -1.52 -11.24 5.65
CA ILE A 75 -0.29 -11.42 4.84
C ILE A 75 0.97 -11.19 5.66
#